data_AF-A0AAQ4FPX0-F1
#
_entry.id   AF-A0AAQ4FPX0-F1
#
_cell.length_a   1.000
_cell.length_b   1.000
_cell.length_c   1.000
_cell.angle_alpha   90.00
_cell.angle_beta   90.00
_cell.angle_gamma   90.00
#
_symmetry.space_group_name_H-M   'P 1'
#
loop_
_entity.id
_entity.type
_entity.pdbx_description
1 polymer ?
#
loop_
_entity_poly.entity_id
_entity_poly.type
_entity_poly.pdbx_seq_one_letter_code
_entity_poly.pdbx_strand_id
1 'polypeptide(L)'
;MDMVKLSSLEELEQLPLTKWRIKQHADFDPRQEALMTGGIDLLVVPAVAFTPQGARLGHGKGYYDIYYARCLKSLAHKPYTLGVCFSQQIVPSVPLDEHDMVVDEVLHA
;
A
#
# COMPACT_ATOMS: atom_id res chain seq x y z
N MET A 1 -4.55 -5.21 -7.97
CA MET A 1 -3.65 -5.42 -6.83
C MET A 1 -4.53 -5.79 -5.67
N ASP A 2 -4.18 -6.88 -5.01
CA ASP A 2 -4.90 -7.44 -3.88
C ASP A 2 -3.89 -7.70 -2.78
N MET A 3 -4.31 -7.52 -1.53
CA MET A 3 -3.48 -7.86 -0.38
C MET A 3 -3.78 -9.30 0.00
N VAL A 4 -2.80 -10.16 -0.20
CA VAL A 4 -2.90 -11.60 0.03
C VAL A 4 -2.11 -12.00 1.26
N LYS A 5 -2.64 -12.95 2.03
CA LYS A 5 -2.03 -13.39 3.27
C LYS A 5 -0.71 -14.16 3.03
N LEU A 6 0.33 -13.76 3.75
CA LEU A 6 1.53 -14.55 3.99
C LEU A 6 1.38 -15.36 5.28
N SER A 7 1.80 -16.62 5.26
CA SER A 7 1.70 -17.55 6.39
C SER A 7 2.96 -17.53 7.25
N SER A 8 4.13 -17.22 6.67
CA SER A 8 5.40 -17.12 7.38
C SER A 8 6.44 -16.26 6.63
N LEU A 9 7.53 -15.90 7.30
CA LEU A 9 8.68 -15.25 6.67
C LEU A 9 9.46 -16.21 5.76
N GLU A 10 9.50 -17.51 6.10
CA GLU A 10 10.10 -18.52 5.24
C GLU A 10 9.35 -18.64 3.90
N GLU A 11 8.02 -18.55 3.92
CA GLU A 11 7.22 -18.49 2.69
C GLU A 11 7.63 -17.28 1.84
N LEU A 12 7.72 -16.09 2.47
CA LEU A 12 8.16 -14.88 1.78
C LEU A 12 9.53 -15.07 1.13
N GLU A 13 10.45 -15.80 1.77
CA GLU A 13 11.79 -16.03 1.23
C GLU A 13 11.79 -16.82 -0.08
N GLN A 14 10.84 -17.75 -0.22
CA GLN A 14 10.74 -18.69 -1.34
C GLN A 14 9.92 -18.15 -2.53
N LEU A 15 9.21 -17.03 -2.38
CA LEU A 15 8.36 -16.48 -3.44
C LEU A 15 9.17 -16.07 -4.69
N PRO A 16 8.58 -16.25 -5.88
CA PRO A 16 9.19 -15.77 -7.11
C PRO A 16 9.27 -14.24 -7.14
N LEU A 17 10.20 -13.73 -7.95
CA LEU A 17 10.35 -12.31 -8.17
C LEU A 17 9.48 -11.85 -9.33
N THR A 18 8.81 -10.72 -9.15
CA THR A 18 8.20 -9.97 -10.25
C THR A 18 9.27 -9.32 -11.13
N LYS A 19 8.85 -8.74 -12.26
CA LYS A 19 9.74 -7.92 -13.12
C LYS A 19 10.41 -6.74 -12.41
N TRP A 20 9.87 -6.31 -11.26
CA TRP A 20 10.40 -5.24 -10.41
C TRP A 20 11.31 -5.76 -9.29
N ARG A 21 11.64 -7.07 -9.29
CA ARG A 21 12.43 -7.73 -8.26
C ARG A 21 11.82 -7.67 -6.86
N ILE A 22 10.49 -7.62 -6.78
CA ILE A 22 9.73 -7.77 -5.54
C ILE A 22 9.17 -9.18 -5.46
N LYS A 23 9.25 -9.79 -4.28
CA LYS A 23 8.72 -11.13 -3.99
C LYS A 23 7.20 -11.10 -3.90
N GLN A 24 6.52 -11.95 -4.66
CA GLN A 24 5.06 -12.03 -4.73
C GLN A 24 4.63 -13.45 -5.12
N HIS A 25 3.48 -13.92 -4.65
CA HIS A 25 2.82 -15.11 -5.19
C HIS A 25 2.58 -15.00 -6.70
N ALA A 26 2.55 -16.13 -7.38
CA ALA A 26 2.20 -16.17 -8.81
C ALA A 26 0.73 -15.81 -9.02
N ASP A 27 0.40 -15.24 -10.18
CA ASP A 27 -0.94 -14.72 -10.49
C ASP A 27 -2.08 -15.76 -10.38
N PHE A 28 -1.75 -17.06 -10.47
CA PHE A 28 -2.72 -18.17 -10.43
C PHE A 28 -2.62 -19.01 -9.16
N ASP A 29 -1.93 -18.54 -8.12
CA ASP A 29 -1.90 -19.17 -6.81
C ASP A 29 -3.14 -18.71 -6.00
N PRO A 30 -4.06 -19.61 -5.62
CA PRO A 30 -5.24 -19.22 -4.85
C PRO A 30 -4.84 -18.78 -3.44
N ARG A 31 -4.98 -17.49 -3.13
CA ARG A 31 -4.63 -16.90 -1.83
C ARG A 31 -5.81 -16.32 -1.08
N GLN A 32 -5.68 -16.25 0.24
CA GLN A 32 -6.64 -15.55 1.09
C GLN A 32 -6.46 -14.02 0.91
N GLU A 33 -7.45 -13.37 0.29
CA GLU A 33 -7.48 -11.92 0.12
C GLU A 33 -8.02 -11.21 1.38
N ALA A 34 -7.39 -10.12 1.78
CA ALA A 34 -7.73 -9.40 3.00
C ALA A 34 -9.17 -8.87 3.00
N LEU A 35 -9.63 -8.30 1.86
CA LEU A 35 -10.99 -7.74 1.75
C LEU A 35 -12.10 -8.79 1.87
N MET A 36 -11.78 -10.06 1.60
CA MET A 36 -12.73 -11.17 1.73
C MET A 36 -12.75 -11.79 3.12
N THR A 37 -11.80 -11.43 3.99
CA THR A 37 -11.50 -12.18 5.22
C THR A 37 -11.39 -11.32 6.47
N GLY A 38 -12.08 -10.18 6.47
CA GLY A 38 -12.21 -9.28 7.61
C GLY A 38 -11.60 -7.90 7.39
N GLY A 39 -10.87 -7.69 6.29
CA GLY A 39 -10.28 -6.41 5.94
C GLY A 39 -8.87 -6.22 6.47
N ILE A 40 -8.50 -4.96 6.65
CA ILE A 40 -7.17 -4.52 7.10
C ILE A 40 -7.39 -3.41 8.12
N ASP A 41 -6.70 -3.50 9.26
CA ASP A 41 -6.71 -2.44 10.28
C ASP A 41 -5.65 -1.37 9.99
N LEU A 42 -4.47 -1.78 9.52
CA LEU A 42 -3.33 -0.91 9.20
C LEU A 42 -2.80 -1.22 7.79
N LEU A 43 -2.75 -0.20 6.94
CA LEU A 43 -2.16 -0.26 5.61
C LEU A 43 -0.87 0.57 5.59
N VAL A 44 0.27 -0.11 5.46
CA VAL A 44 1.56 0.56 5.22
C VAL A 44 1.66 0.91 3.74
N VAL A 45 1.77 2.21 3.45
CA VAL A 45 1.72 2.74 2.08
C VAL A 45 3.12 3.22 1.67
N PRO A 46 3.73 2.62 0.62
CA PRO A 46 4.97 3.13 0.05
C PRO A 46 4.68 4.28 -0.94
N ALA A 47 5.62 5.21 -1.06
CA ALA A 47 5.60 6.24 -2.10
C ALA A 47 7.01 6.72 -2.43
N VAL A 48 7.14 7.45 -3.54
CA VAL A 48 8.38 8.12 -3.96
C VAL A 48 8.62 9.38 -3.12
N ALA A 49 7.57 10.11 -2.81
CA ALA A 49 7.61 11.28 -1.93
C ALA A 49 6.34 11.39 -1.09
N PHE A 50 6.46 12.04 0.06
CA PHE A 50 5.36 12.39 0.95
C PHE A 50 5.45 13.86 1.35
N THR A 51 4.32 14.47 1.71
CA THR A 51 4.29 15.71 2.47
C THR A 51 4.07 15.42 3.95
N PRO A 52 4.40 16.34 4.86
CA PRO A 52 4.09 16.17 6.29
C PRO A 52 2.59 15.99 6.58
N GLN A 53 1.71 16.40 5.65
CA GLN A 53 0.26 16.27 5.75
C GLN A 53 -0.27 14.95 5.15
N GLY A 54 0.61 14.02 4.75
CA GLY A 54 0.22 12.72 4.24
C GLY A 54 -0.14 12.68 2.75
N ALA A 55 0.00 13.79 2.01
CA ALA A 55 -0.06 13.72 0.55
C ALA A 55 1.12 12.90 0.03
N ARG A 56 0.92 12.13 -1.03
CA ARG A 56 1.93 11.19 -1.54
C ARG A 56 2.05 11.20 -3.05
N LEU A 57 3.26 10.94 -3.53
CA LEU A 57 3.55 10.71 -4.95
C LEU A 57 4.00 9.27 -5.16
N GLY A 58 3.16 8.45 -5.78
CA GLY A 58 3.50 7.06 -6.12
C GLY A 58 4.32 6.94 -7.42
N HIS A 59 4.57 5.71 -7.86
CA HIS A 59 5.22 5.42 -9.16
C HIS A 59 4.31 5.62 -10.39
N GLY A 60 3.15 6.28 -10.24
CA GLY A 60 2.26 6.67 -11.34
C GLY A 60 1.24 5.64 -11.82
N LYS A 61 1.14 4.45 -11.21
CA LYS A 61 0.11 3.44 -11.55
C LYS A 61 -1.17 3.50 -10.71
N GLY A 62 -1.20 4.32 -9.66
CA GLY A 62 -2.38 4.48 -8.80
C GLY A 62 -2.85 3.22 -8.05
N TYR A 63 -2.01 2.18 -7.93
CA TYR A 63 -2.44 0.90 -7.31
C TYR A 63 -2.94 1.08 -5.88
N TYR A 64 -2.27 1.92 -5.09
CA TYR A 64 -2.67 2.19 -3.70
C TYR A 64 -3.92 3.07 -3.61
N ASP A 65 -4.09 4.04 -4.52
CA ASP A 65 -5.32 4.86 -4.62
C ASP A 65 -6.54 3.97 -4.88
N ILE A 66 -6.43 3.12 -5.91
CA ILE A 66 -7.47 2.17 -6.30
C ILE A 66 -7.76 1.18 -5.17
N TYR A 67 -6.71 0.62 -4.54
CA TYR A 67 -6.89 -0.36 -3.47
C TYR A 67 -7.54 0.27 -2.24
N TYR A 68 -7.11 1.47 -1.84
CA TYR A 68 -7.69 2.15 -0.69
C TYR A 68 -9.15 2.57 -0.95
N ALA A 69 -9.48 3.03 -2.16
CA ALA A 69 -10.87 3.27 -2.55
C ALA A 69 -11.72 1.99 -2.50
N ARG A 70 -11.16 0.82 -2.82
CA ARG A 70 -11.83 -0.47 -2.61
C ARG A 70 -12.04 -0.78 -1.13
N CYS A 71 -11.04 -0.54 -0.26
CA CYS A 71 -11.20 -0.69 1.18
C CYS A 71 -12.36 0.14 1.71
N LEU A 72 -12.46 1.42 1.33
CA LEU A 72 -13.54 2.31 1.78
C LEU A 72 -14.94 1.86 1.31
N LYS A 73 -15.03 1.12 0.20
CA LYS A 73 -16.29 0.57 -0.31
C LYS A 73 -16.66 -0.78 0.32
N SER A 74 -15.66 -1.60 0.63
CA SER A 74 -15.85 -3.00 1.03
C SER A 74 -15.81 -3.20 2.54
N LEU A 75 -15.17 -2.32 3.30
CA LEU A 75 -14.97 -2.47 4.74
C LEU A 75 -15.91 -1.56 5.53
N ALA A 76 -16.40 -2.06 6.67
CA ALA A 76 -17.19 -1.26 7.61
C ALA A 76 -16.35 -0.15 8.28
N HIS A 77 -15.03 -0.36 8.36
CA HIS A 77 -14.08 0.58 8.96
C HIS A 77 -12.95 0.86 7.98
N LYS A 78 -12.56 2.13 7.88
CA LYS A 78 -11.41 2.56 7.09
C LYS A 78 -10.11 2.05 7.75
N PRO A 79 -9.19 1.41 7.00
CA PRO A 79 -7.88 1.09 7.53
C PRO A 79 -7.11 2.37 7.88
N TYR A 80 -6.39 2.36 8.99
CA TYR A 80 -5.39 3.39 9.26
C TYR A 80 -4.27 3.29 8.22
N THR A 81 -3.88 4.41 7.65
CA THR A 81 -2.86 4.46 6.59
C THR A 81 -1.59 5.12 7.08
N LEU A 82 -0.47 4.40 7.02
CA LEU A 82 0.83 4.86 7.48
C LEU A 82 1.82 4.89 6.31
N GLY A 83 2.25 6.08 5.92
CA GLY A 83 3.41 6.27 5.05
C GLY A 83 4.69 5.99 5.82
N VAL A 84 5.61 5.23 5.24
CA VAL A 84 6.96 5.03 5.80
C VAL A 84 7.98 5.37 4.72
N CYS A 85 8.87 6.31 5.03
CA CYS A 85 9.85 6.78 4.06
C CYS A 85 11.16 7.27 4.70
N PHE A 86 12.17 7.52 3.88
CA PHE A 86 13.35 8.24 4.32
C PHE A 86 13.05 9.73 4.50
N SER A 87 13.80 10.41 5.36
CA SER A 87 13.67 11.87 5.56
C SER A 87 13.81 12.67 4.26
N GLN A 88 14.60 12.20 3.29
CA GLN A 88 14.79 12.83 1.96
C GLN A 88 13.55 12.75 1.06
N GLN A 89 12.61 11.86 1.37
CA GLN A 89 11.36 11.72 0.63
C GLN A 89 10.26 12.65 1.13
N ILE A 90 10.51 13.41 2.21
CA ILE A 90 9.62 14.45 2.70
C ILE A 90 9.83 15.72 1.88
N VAL A 91 8.80 16.16 1.17
CA VAL A 91 8.81 17.34 0.31
C VAL A 91 7.73 18.34 0.73
N PRO A 92 7.89 19.65 0.44
CA PRO A 92 6.88 20.65 0.82
C PRO A 92 5.52 20.43 0.18
N SER A 93 5.48 19.88 -1.04
CA SER A 93 4.25 19.64 -1.80
C SER A 93 4.45 18.55 -2.84
N VAL A 94 3.37 17.83 -3.14
CA VAL A 94 3.24 16.95 -4.32
C VAL A 94 2.02 17.39 -5.12
N PRO A 95 2.03 17.24 -6.46
CA PRO A 95 0.82 17.43 -7.25
C PRO A 95 -0.22 16.37 -6.87
N LEU A 96 -1.48 16.78 -6.75
CA LEU A 96 -2.60 15.91 -6.41
C LEU A 96 -3.76 16.14 -7.38
N ASP A 97 -4.54 15.09 -7.60
CA ASP A 97 -5.83 15.07 -8.27
C ASP A 97 -6.95 14.60 -7.30
N GLU A 98 -8.20 14.70 -7.71
CA GLU A 98 -9.39 14.33 -6.92
C GLU A 98 -9.46 12.83 -6.56
N HIS A 99 -8.70 12.00 -7.27
CA HIS A 99 -8.61 10.56 -7.04
C HIS A 99 -7.44 10.16 -6.14
N ASP A 100 -6.54 11.09 -5.82
CA ASP A 100 -5.36 10.79 -5.00
C ASP A 100 -5.72 10.68 -3.52
N MET A 101 -5.27 9.59 -2.91
CA MET A 101 -5.59 9.29 -1.52
C MET A 101 -4.41 9.66 -0.61
N VAL A 102 -4.65 10.59 0.31
CA VAL A 102 -3.71 10.95 1.39
C VAL A 102 -3.65 9.85 2.45
N VAL A 103 -2.48 9.70 3.08
CA VAL A 103 -2.29 8.83 4.24
C VAL A 103 -2.60 9.56 5.55
N ASP A 104 -2.96 8.82 6.60
CA ASP A 104 -3.30 9.40 7.90
C ASP A 104 -2.05 9.91 8.64
N GLU A 105 -0.91 9.23 8.47
CA GLU A 105 0.35 9.58 9.12
C GLU A 105 1.55 9.24 8.22
N VAL A 106 2.66 9.97 8.41
CA VAL A 106 3.94 9.69 7.74
C VAL A 106 5.04 9.56 8.80
N LEU A 107 5.61 8.36 8.90
CA LEU A 107 6.79 8.07 9.71
C LEU A 107 8.03 8.17 8.81
N HIS A 108 9.01 8.97 9.22
CA HIS A 108 10.27 9.11 8.48
C HIS A 108 11.50 9.07 9.39
N ALA A 109 12.59 8.53 8.85
CA ALA A 109 13.91 8.49 9.47
C ALA A 109 14.98 8.85 8.43
#